data_AF-A0A947ZF60-F1
#
_entry.id   AF-A0A947ZF60-F1
#
_cell.length_a   1.000
_cell.length_b   1.000
_cell.length_c   1.000
_cell.angle_alpha   90.00
_cell.angle_beta   90.00
_cell.angle_gamma   90.00
#
_symmetry.space_group_name_H-M   'P 1'
#
loop_
_entity.id
_entity.type
_entity.pdbx_description
1 polymer ?
#
loop_
_entity_poly.entity_id
_entity_poly.type
_entity_poly.pdbx_seq_one_letter_code
_entity_poly.pdbx_strand_id
1 'polypeptide(L)'
;MRFVLNKLATVTIFAIIFTSMAGCGPVEYMGQVGVKASKSHASLSQAHGEKYSPYEYWSSKYYLERARYKAGYGDYQDSVRYGKKAQQMSRDGSRRAIVEKKREVEIGQVEEEASKTEPPPEGAPVKLKVAPAKETPGKVELEITKKGEGK
;
A
#
# COMPACT_ATOMS: atom_id res chain seq x y z
N MET A 1 -8.61 -3.06 -62.88
CA MET A 1 -8.38 -3.93 -61.70
C MET A 1 -7.16 -3.58 -60.86
N ARG A 2 -6.01 -3.16 -61.43
CA ARG A 2 -4.79 -2.76 -60.66
C ARG A 2 -5.00 -1.67 -59.60
N PHE A 3 -5.94 -0.76 -59.82
CA PHE A 3 -6.25 0.35 -58.91
C PHE A 3 -6.91 -0.11 -57.59
N VAL A 4 -7.73 -1.17 -57.63
CA VAL A 4 -8.42 -1.74 -56.46
C VAL A 4 -7.44 -2.58 -55.63
N LEU A 5 -6.52 -3.27 -56.29
CA LEU A 5 -5.47 -4.06 -55.64
C LEU A 5 -4.46 -3.16 -54.89
N ASN A 6 -4.07 -2.02 -55.47
CA ASN A 6 -3.24 -1.03 -54.78
C ASN A 6 -3.98 -0.37 -53.60
N LYS A 7 -5.28 -0.08 -53.73
CA LYS A 7 -6.05 0.47 -52.62
C LYS A 7 -6.24 -0.52 -51.46
N LEU A 8 -6.46 -1.80 -51.75
CA LEU A 8 -6.48 -2.84 -50.72
C LEU A 8 -5.12 -2.97 -50.03
N ALA A 9 -4.02 -2.95 -50.78
CA ALA A 9 -2.67 -3.01 -50.22
C ALA A 9 -2.34 -1.79 -49.34
N THR A 10 -2.78 -0.58 -49.71
CA THR A 10 -2.58 0.60 -48.87
C THR A 10 -3.40 0.55 -47.58
N VAL A 11 -4.61 -0.01 -47.63
CA VAL A 11 -5.49 -0.13 -46.45
C VAL A 11 -4.96 -1.17 -45.47
N THR A 12 -4.43 -2.30 -45.95
CA THR A 12 -3.84 -3.32 -45.08
C THR A 12 -2.54 -2.84 -44.42
N ILE A 13 -1.69 -2.11 -45.15
CA ILE A 13 -0.48 -1.50 -44.58
C ILE A 13 -0.84 -0.46 -43.50
N PHE A 14 -1.84 0.39 -43.76
CA PHE A 14 -2.31 1.37 -42.77
C PHE A 14 -2.90 0.69 -41.52
N ALA A 15 -3.64 -0.41 -41.69
CA ALA A 15 -4.21 -1.17 -40.59
C ALA A 15 -3.14 -1.83 -39.71
N ILE A 16 -2.05 -2.35 -40.30
CA ILE A 16 -0.93 -2.94 -39.55
C ILE A 16 -0.21 -1.87 -38.72
N ILE A 17 0.11 -0.71 -39.32
CA ILE A 17 0.76 0.41 -38.62
C ILE A 17 -0.10 0.90 -37.44
N PHE A 18 -1.41 1.02 -37.64
CA PHE A 18 -2.32 1.45 -36.58
C PHE A 18 -2.39 0.44 -35.41
N THR A 19 -2.33 -0.85 -35.72
CA THR A 19 -2.33 -1.93 -34.72
C THR A 19 -1.02 -1.94 -33.90
N SER A 20 0.11 -1.62 -34.53
CA SER A 20 1.40 -1.51 -33.83
C SER A 20 1.48 -0.31 -32.86
N MET A 21 0.61 0.69 -32.99
CA MET A 21 0.56 1.84 -32.07
C MET A 21 -0.21 1.56 -30.77
N ALA A 22 -1.04 0.50 -30.72
CA ALA A 22 -1.88 0.18 -29.55
C ALA A 22 -1.11 -0.32 -28.31
N GLY A 23 0.21 -0.52 -28.41
CA GLY A 23 1.08 -0.98 -27.32
C GLY A 23 2.33 -0.15 -27.12
N CYS A 24 2.36 1.11 -27.59
CA CYS A 24 3.52 1.97 -27.40
C CYS A 24 3.67 2.28 -25.89
N GLY A 25 4.80 1.89 -25.28
CA GLY A 25 5.06 2.00 -23.83
C GLY A 25 4.61 3.30 -23.13
N PRO A 26 4.71 4.50 -23.75
CA PRO A 26 4.19 5.74 -23.18
C PRO A 26 2.67 5.72 -22.88
N VAL A 27 1.86 5.08 -23.73
CA VAL A 27 0.40 5.04 -23.56
C VAL A 27 0.04 4.16 -22.36
N GLU A 28 0.68 3.00 -22.21
CA GLU A 28 0.49 2.14 -21.04
C GLU A 28 0.92 2.87 -19.76
N TYR A 29 2.05 3.58 -19.79
CA TYR A 29 2.52 4.38 -18.67
C TYR A 29 1.48 5.40 -18.20
N MET A 30 0.90 6.18 -19.12
CA MET A 30 -0.08 7.21 -18.78
C MET A 30 -1.31 6.61 -18.09
N GLY A 31 -1.83 5.50 -18.61
CA GLY A 31 -2.97 4.81 -17.99
C GLY A 31 -2.63 4.15 -16.65
N GLN A 32 -1.46 3.53 -16.55
CA GLN A 32 -1.07 2.79 -15.36
C GLN A 32 -0.59 3.69 -14.22
N VAL A 33 0.41 4.53 -14.45
CA VAL A 33 1.02 5.38 -13.43
C VAL A 33 0.20 6.66 -13.23
N GLY A 34 -0.19 7.30 -14.33
CA GLY A 34 -0.94 8.57 -14.31
C GLY A 34 -2.33 8.40 -13.71
N VAL A 35 -3.09 7.39 -14.15
CA VAL A 35 -4.48 7.19 -13.71
C VAL A 35 -4.57 6.19 -12.56
N LYS A 36 -4.24 4.90 -12.79
CA LYS A 36 -4.55 3.83 -11.83
C LYS A 36 -3.77 3.93 -10.52
N ALA A 37 -2.45 4.05 -10.60
CA ALA A 37 -1.58 4.09 -9.43
C ALA A 37 -1.78 5.39 -8.63
N SER A 38 -1.81 6.54 -9.31
CA SER A 38 -2.06 7.84 -8.66
C SER A 38 -3.43 7.89 -7.98
N LYS A 39 -4.49 7.39 -8.63
CA LYS A 39 -5.83 7.28 -8.02
C LYS A 39 -5.83 6.38 -6.79
N SER A 40 -5.14 5.24 -6.84
CA SER A 40 -5.08 4.29 -5.71
C SER A 40 -4.32 4.88 -4.52
N HIS A 41 -3.26 5.65 -4.77
CA HIS A 41 -2.54 6.33 -3.70
C HIS A 41 -3.37 7.46 -3.09
N ALA A 42 -4.09 8.21 -3.91
CA ALA A 42 -5.02 9.23 -3.42
C ALA A 42 -6.12 8.62 -2.53
N SER A 43 -6.69 7.47 -2.89
CA SER A 43 -7.67 6.78 -2.03
C SER A 43 -7.06 6.31 -0.70
N LEU A 44 -5.80 5.86 -0.72
CA LEU A 44 -5.09 5.48 0.52
C LEU A 44 -4.85 6.71 1.41
N SER A 45 -4.46 7.85 0.82
CA SER A 45 -4.29 9.11 1.55
C SER A 45 -5.61 9.58 2.18
N GLN A 46 -6.72 9.51 1.44
CA GLN A 46 -8.06 9.82 1.95
C GLN A 46 -8.50 8.88 3.09
N ALA A 47 -8.07 7.62 3.07
CA ALA A 47 -8.30 6.67 4.15
C ALA A 47 -7.38 6.89 5.38
N HIS A 48 -6.59 7.97 5.42
CA HIS A 48 -5.55 8.23 6.42
C HIS A 48 -4.53 7.09 6.53
N GLY A 49 -4.11 6.57 5.37
CA GLY A 49 -3.10 5.52 5.29
C GLY A 49 -1.80 5.84 6.03
N GLU A 50 -1.43 7.11 6.19
CA GLU A 50 -0.27 7.51 7.00
C GLU A 50 -0.36 7.04 8.46
N LYS A 51 -1.55 7.09 9.07
CA LYS A 51 -1.78 6.68 10.45
C LYS A 51 -2.02 5.18 10.54
N TYR A 52 -2.89 4.65 9.69
CA TYR A 52 -3.42 3.29 9.82
C TYR A 52 -2.65 2.23 9.02
N SER A 53 -1.87 2.62 8.01
CA SER A 53 -1.09 1.71 7.17
C SER A 53 0.21 2.37 6.70
N PRO A 54 1.10 2.79 7.63
CA PRO A 54 2.23 3.66 7.31
C PRO A 54 3.19 3.01 6.30
N TYR A 55 3.43 1.71 6.43
CA TYR A 55 4.35 0.99 5.54
C TYR A 55 3.87 1.03 4.08
N GLU A 56 2.60 0.71 3.85
CA GLU A 56 1.98 0.69 2.53
C GLU A 56 1.84 2.10 1.94
N TYR A 57 1.56 3.09 2.79
CA TYR A 57 1.47 4.48 2.37
C TYR A 57 2.79 4.99 1.81
N TRP A 58 3.87 4.89 2.60
CA TRP A 58 5.18 5.40 2.20
C TRP A 58 5.77 4.60 1.05
N SER A 59 5.67 3.27 1.08
CA SER A 59 6.13 2.44 -0.03
C SER A 59 5.39 2.76 -1.33
N SER A 60 4.07 2.92 -1.29
CA SER A 60 3.30 3.32 -2.47
C SER A 60 3.76 4.68 -3.01
N LYS A 61 4.00 5.66 -2.14
CA LYS A 61 4.50 6.99 -2.54
C LYS A 61 5.83 6.90 -3.27
N TYR A 62 6.81 6.23 -2.67
CA TYR A 62 8.15 6.09 -3.25
C TYR A 62 8.15 5.26 -4.54
N TYR A 63 7.32 4.22 -4.66
CA TYR A 63 7.18 3.48 -5.91
C TYR A 63 6.55 4.33 -7.02
N LEU A 64 5.58 5.19 -6.69
CA LEU A 64 4.97 6.11 -7.64
C LEU A 64 5.98 7.16 -8.14
N GLU A 65 6.78 7.72 -7.23
CA GLU A 65 7.86 8.64 -7.58
C GLU A 65 8.92 7.95 -8.45
N ARG A 66 9.33 6.72 -8.09
CA ARG A 66 10.28 5.95 -8.88
C ARG A 66 9.74 5.62 -10.27
N ALA A 67 8.46 5.34 -10.39
CA ALA A 67 7.81 5.13 -11.69
C ALA A 67 7.91 6.39 -12.55
N ARG A 68 7.60 7.57 -12.00
CA ARG A 68 7.70 8.85 -12.71
C ARG A 68 9.15 9.17 -13.09
N TYR A 69 10.10 8.89 -12.21
CA TYR A 69 11.53 9.03 -12.48
C TYR A 69 11.93 8.19 -13.69
N LYS A 70 11.60 6.89 -13.71
CA LYS A 70 11.89 5.99 -14.84
C LYS A 70 11.24 6.43 -16.15
N ALA A 71 10.00 6.92 -16.09
CA ALA A 71 9.35 7.47 -17.28
C ALA A 71 10.07 8.71 -17.83
N GLY A 72 10.67 9.54 -16.95
CA GLY A 72 11.51 10.66 -17.35
C GLY A 72 12.76 10.24 -18.16
N TYR A 73 13.26 9.02 -17.95
CA TYR A 73 14.36 8.43 -18.74
C TYR A 73 13.89 7.69 -20.00
N GLY A 74 12.58 7.64 -20.27
CA GLY A 74 12.03 6.84 -21.37
C GLY A 74 11.92 5.34 -21.05
N ASP A 75 12.25 4.91 -19.83
CA ASP A 75 12.10 3.52 -19.37
C ASP A 75 10.65 3.20 -19.00
N TYR A 76 9.75 3.21 -19.98
CA TYR A 76 8.31 3.07 -19.73
C TYR A 76 7.92 1.69 -19.19
N GLN A 77 8.61 0.62 -19.59
CA GLN A 77 8.33 -0.72 -19.06
C GLN A 77 8.66 -0.81 -17.56
N ASP A 78 9.81 -0.32 -17.14
CA ASP A 78 10.19 -0.25 -15.72
C ASP A 78 9.22 0.63 -14.95
N SER A 79 8.87 1.78 -15.53
CA SER A 79 7.91 2.71 -14.95
C SER A 79 6.56 2.04 -14.67
N VAL A 80 6.03 1.30 -15.64
CA VAL A 80 4.79 0.54 -15.51
C VAL A 80 4.90 -0.53 -14.42
N ARG A 81 6.03 -1.24 -14.31
CA ARG A 81 6.24 -2.25 -13.24
C ARG A 81 6.21 -1.61 -11.85
N TYR A 82 6.90 -0.47 -11.68
CA TYR A 82 6.85 0.28 -10.43
C TYR A 82 5.44 0.84 -10.15
N GLY A 83 4.73 1.31 -11.17
CA GLY A 83 3.34 1.76 -11.06
C GLY A 83 2.38 0.65 -10.62
N LYS A 84 2.52 -0.57 -11.15
CA LYS A 84 1.76 -1.76 -10.73
C LYS A 84 2.03 -2.08 -9.26
N LYS A 85 3.30 -2.00 -8.82
CA LYS A 85 3.66 -2.21 -7.41
C LYS A 85 3.09 -1.14 -6.49
N ALA A 86 3.18 0.14 -6.88
CA ALA A 86 2.57 1.25 -6.13
C ALA A 86 1.04 1.05 -5.97
N GLN A 87 0.37 0.66 -7.06
CA GLN A 87 -1.06 0.37 -7.04
C GLN A 87 -1.41 -0.77 -6.09
N GLN A 88 -0.61 -1.84 -6.07
CA GLN A 88 -0.83 -2.98 -5.18
C GLN A 88 -0.68 -2.56 -3.71
N MET A 89 0.42 -1.89 -3.36
CA MET A 89 0.64 -1.38 -1.99
C MET A 89 -0.49 -0.44 -1.56
N SER A 90 -0.92 0.46 -2.46
CA SER A 90 -2.05 1.37 -2.20
C SER A 90 -3.35 0.63 -1.86
N ARG A 91 -3.67 -0.44 -2.60
CA ARG A 91 -4.90 -1.22 -2.40
C ARG A 91 -4.88 -2.00 -1.11
N ASP A 92 -3.75 -2.66 -0.84
CA ASP A 92 -3.56 -3.45 0.37
C ASP A 92 -3.57 -2.53 1.60
N GLY A 93 -2.90 -1.39 1.51
CA GLY A 93 -2.90 -0.36 2.54
C GLY A 93 -4.28 0.26 2.76
N SER A 94 -5.07 0.47 1.69
CA SER A 94 -6.41 1.07 1.82
C SER A 94 -7.33 0.12 2.57
N ARG A 95 -7.24 -1.19 2.27
CA ARG A 95 -8.00 -2.21 2.97
C ARG A 95 -7.65 -2.24 4.46
N ARG A 96 -6.37 -2.21 4.80
CA ARG A 96 -5.92 -2.17 6.21
C ARG A 96 -6.36 -0.89 6.90
N ALA A 97 -6.18 0.26 6.25
CA ALA A 97 -6.53 1.55 6.81
C ALA A 97 -8.02 1.66 7.16
N ILE A 98 -8.90 1.15 6.30
CA ILE A 98 -10.35 1.12 6.55
C ILE A 98 -10.68 0.23 7.76
N VAL A 99 -10.04 -0.94 7.88
CA VAL A 99 -10.27 -1.87 9.00
C VAL A 99 -9.82 -1.26 10.32
N GLU A 100 -8.60 -0.71 10.37
CA GLU A 100 -8.06 -0.11 11.59
C GLU A 100 -8.82 1.17 11.98
N LYS A 101 -9.22 2.00 11.01
CA LYS A 101 -10.10 3.15 11.27
C LYS A 101 -11.43 2.72 11.88
N LYS A 102 -12.02 1.62 11.39
CA LYS A 102 -13.27 1.08 11.97
C LYS A 102 -13.06 0.61 13.41
N ARG A 103 -11.94 -0.08 13.69
CA ARG A 103 -11.59 -0.51 15.06
C ARG A 103 -11.42 0.67 16.01
N GLU A 104 -10.75 1.75 15.59
CA GLU A 104 -10.59 2.95 16.42
C GLU A 104 -11.95 3.58 16.76
N VAL A 105 -12.87 3.66 15.79
CA VAL A 105 -14.23 4.18 16.03
C VAL A 105 -15.00 3.29 17.01
N GLU A 106 -14.90 1.97 16.88
CA GLU A 106 -15.53 1.02 17.80
C GLU A 106 -15.00 1.16 19.24
N ILE A 107 -13.69 1.32 19.41
CA ILE A 107 -13.06 1.54 20.73
C ILE A 107 -13.52 2.88 21.33
N GLY A 108 -13.53 3.95 20.53
CA GLY A 108 -13.97 5.27 20.99
C GLY A 108 -15.44 5.30 21.44
N GLN A 109 -16.31 4.51 20.80
CA GLN A 109 -17.71 4.38 21.22
C GLN A 109 -17.86 3.62 22.54
N VAL A 110 -17.03 2.59 22.77
CA VAL A 110 -17.00 1.87 24.05
C VAL A 110 -16.47 2.76 25.18
N GLU A 111 -15.46 3.59 24.90
CA GLU A 111 -14.94 4.56 25.88
C GLU A 111 -15.94 5.67 26.18
N GLU A 112 -16.72 6.13 25.19
CA GLU A 112 -17.77 7.13 25.40
C GLU A 112 -18.96 6.57 26.21
N GLU A 113 -19.34 5.30 26.00
CA GLU A 113 -20.33 4.62 26.85
C GLU A 113 -19.80 4.35 28.27
N ALA A 114 -18.52 3.99 28.40
CA ALA A 114 -17.89 3.80 29.72
C ALA A 114 -17.78 5.14 30.50
N SER A 115 -17.60 6.26 29.80
CA SER A 115 -17.53 7.62 30.38
C SER A 115 -18.88 8.15 30.87
N LYS A 116 -20.01 7.65 30.35
CA LYS A 116 -21.36 7.99 30.84
C LYS A 116 -21.77 7.24 32.12
N THR A 117 -20.92 6.34 32.62
CA THR A 117 -21.10 5.71 33.93
C THR A 117 -20.12 6.39 34.91
N GLU A 118 -20.65 6.96 36.00
CA GLU A 118 -19.89 7.73 36.99
C GLU A 118 -18.57 7.08 37.45
N PRO A 119 -17.55 7.89 37.82
CA PRO A 119 -16.22 7.40 38.19
C PRO A 119 -16.28 6.42 39.39
N PRO A 120 -15.51 5.33 39.37
CA PRO A 120 -15.33 4.48 40.54
C PRO A 120 -14.74 5.32 41.69
N PRO A 121 -15.23 5.19 42.93
CA PRO A 121 -14.68 5.91 44.07
C PRO A 121 -13.18 5.61 44.21
N GLU A 122 -12.42 6.69 44.34
CA GLU A 122 -11.00 6.74 44.63
C GLU A 122 -10.67 5.78 45.80
N GLY A 123 -9.88 4.73 45.53
CA GLY A 123 -9.27 3.91 46.59
C GLY A 123 -9.50 2.40 46.61
N ALA A 124 -9.81 1.72 45.50
CA ALA A 124 -9.83 0.24 45.49
C ALA A 124 -8.62 -0.34 44.72
N PRO A 125 -7.86 -1.30 45.29
CA PRO A 125 -6.59 -1.75 44.73
C PRO A 125 -6.79 -2.46 43.38
N VAL A 126 -6.12 -1.93 42.34
CA VAL A 126 -5.99 -2.58 41.03
C VAL A 126 -5.28 -3.91 41.22
N LYS A 127 -6.05 -5.01 41.27
CA LYS A 127 -5.51 -6.36 41.18
C LYS A 127 -5.07 -6.58 39.74
N LEU A 128 -3.79 -6.33 39.50
CA LEU A 128 -3.08 -6.72 38.29
C LEU A 128 -3.14 -8.24 38.14
N LYS A 129 -4.13 -8.77 37.42
CA LYS A 129 -4.08 -10.14 36.90
C LYS A 129 -3.30 -10.10 35.60
N VAL A 130 -1.98 -10.14 35.74
CA VAL A 130 -1.08 -10.44 34.63
C VAL A 130 -0.91 -11.95 34.52
N ALA A 131 -1.01 -12.40 33.26
CA ALA A 131 -0.42 -13.58 32.66
C ALA A 131 -1.19 -14.92 32.77
N PRO A 132 -0.95 -15.90 31.85
CA PRO A 132 0.24 -15.98 30.98
C PRO A 132 0.09 -16.49 29.52
N ALA A 133 1.21 -16.27 28.79
CA ALA A 133 1.84 -17.18 27.82
C ALA A 133 1.22 -17.28 26.39
N LYS A 134 1.95 -17.23 25.27
CA LYS A 134 3.33 -17.71 25.00
C LYS A 134 3.91 -17.18 23.66
N GLU A 135 5.22 -16.88 23.71
CA GLU A 135 6.28 -17.22 22.73
C GLU A 135 6.37 -16.51 21.35
N THR A 136 7.33 -15.57 21.31
CA THR A 136 8.12 -15.08 20.17
C THR A 136 8.97 -16.17 19.48
N PRO A 137 9.55 -15.88 18.30
CA PRO A 137 11.00 -15.99 18.24
C PRO A 137 11.66 -14.81 17.51
N GLY A 138 12.29 -13.94 18.29
CA GLY A 138 13.34 -13.03 17.85
C GLY A 138 14.59 -13.32 18.68
N LYS A 139 15.44 -14.20 18.17
CA LYS A 139 16.71 -14.65 18.75
C LYS A 139 17.66 -13.46 18.90
N VAL A 140 18.05 -13.09 20.13
CA VAL A 140 19.37 -12.50 20.39
C VAL A 140 19.93 -13.11 21.67
N GLU A 141 21.05 -13.78 21.43
CA GLU A 141 21.89 -14.56 22.31
C GLU A 141 22.87 -13.60 23.00
N LEU A 142 22.86 -13.56 24.33
CA LEU A 142 23.98 -13.08 25.13
C LEU A 142 24.12 -13.99 26.35
N GLU A 143 24.94 -15.03 26.18
CA GLU A 143 25.58 -15.74 27.28
C GLU A 143 26.50 -14.77 28.04
N ILE A 144 26.26 -14.58 29.33
CA ILE A 144 27.37 -14.48 30.31
C ILE A 144 26.95 -15.27 31.54
N THR A 145 27.76 -16.29 31.83
CA THR A 145 27.66 -17.25 32.91
C THR A 145 27.87 -16.61 34.29
N LYS A 146 27.01 -17.02 35.26
CA LYS A 146 27.30 -17.41 36.66
C LYS A 146 28.73 -17.10 37.15
N LYS A 147 29.01 -16.55 38.34
CA LYS A 147 28.48 -16.88 39.67
C LYS A 147 29.22 -16.00 40.68
N GLY A 148 28.52 -15.18 41.46
CA GLY A 148 29.05 -14.48 42.64
C GLY A 148 28.35 -14.98 43.90
N GLU A 149 29.13 -15.10 44.98
CA GLU A 149 28.81 -15.50 46.36
C GLU A 149 27.53 -14.86 46.93
N GLY A 150 26.86 -15.34 47.97
CA GLY A 150 27.17 -16.32 49.00
C GLY A 150 26.31 -16.03 50.22
N LYS A 151 25.93 -17.08 50.96
CA LYS A 151 25.82 -17.21 52.42
C LYS A 151 25.03 -18.46 52.75
#